data_AF-A0A8T4ZGG9-F1
#
_entry.id   AF-A0A8T4ZGG9-F1
#
_cell.length_a   1.000
_cell.length_b   1.000
_cell.length_c   1.000
_cell.angle_alpha   90.00
_cell.angle_beta   90.00
_cell.angle_gamma   90.00
#
_symmetry.space_group_name_H-M   'P 1'
#
loop_
_entity.id
_entity.type
_entity.pdbx_description
1 polymer ?
#
loop_
_entity_poly.entity_id
_entity_poly.type
_entity_poly.pdbx_seq_one_letter_code
_entity_poly.pdbx_strand_id
1 'polypeptide(L)'
;EVSQSNFRQLVEQVLPSDSEEVEKDFHARIRGRFPFGYYMKFVAERFGAIERGLSLGEERLLDLYNRFRQTPIYVETMREVLQEKVDVETVKKVVSAIKSGKIRVETRISMEKPTPVSYHILNKYAEIPEMIAPEQVQADSLERMRNAIMHTKIELICMECGKRQDPVAIKDLPQKPRCYSCSSTLLAILPGYKGYLVGIVNKRLGGERLSEEESRLLADLRRTADVVHSYGRRGVIALSVYGIGPQTALRILSKMHYSEDELLKDLLEAKLQYIRTKPYWKT
;
A
#
# COMPACT_ATOMS: atom_id res chain seq x y z
N GLU A 1 17.53 -2.56 14.31
CA GLU A 1 16.90 -1.37 14.94
C GLU A 1 17.77 -0.15 14.70
N VAL A 2 17.17 1.01 14.39
CA VAL A 2 17.92 2.27 14.19
C VAL A 2 18.12 2.92 15.55
N SER A 3 19.31 2.81 16.13
CA SER A 3 19.70 3.58 17.33
C SER A 3 20.27 4.95 16.93
N GLN A 4 20.38 5.90 17.86
CA GLN A 4 20.97 7.22 17.58
C GLN A 4 22.42 7.13 17.06
N SER A 5 23.21 6.19 17.57
CA SER A 5 24.59 5.96 17.09
C SER A 5 24.60 5.39 15.67
N ASN A 6 23.74 4.41 15.39
CA ASN A 6 23.63 3.79 14.07
C ASN A 6 23.10 4.78 13.03
N PHE A 7 22.18 5.68 13.41
CA PHE A 7 21.65 6.69 12.51
C PHE A 7 22.69 7.73 12.09
N ARG A 8 23.58 8.16 13.00
CA ARG A 8 24.67 9.06 12.63
C ARG A 8 25.63 8.41 11.63
N GLN A 9 25.99 7.15 11.86
CA GLN A 9 26.80 6.37 10.92
C GLN A 9 26.11 6.22 9.56
N LEU A 10 24.80 5.96 9.54
CA LEU A 10 24.00 5.92 8.31
C LEU A 10 24.03 7.26 7.56
N VAL A 11 23.93 8.38 8.27
CA VAL A 11 23.97 9.72 7.66
C VAL A 11 25.36 10.00 7.06
N GLU A 12 26.43 9.62 7.76
CA GLU A 12 27.81 9.72 7.25
C GLU A 12 28.03 8.84 6.00
N GLN A 13 27.39 7.66 5.92
CA GLN A 13 27.46 6.80 4.74
C GLN A 13 26.65 7.30 3.54
N VAL A 14 25.56 8.05 3.79
CA VAL A 14 24.68 8.55 2.73
C VAL A 14 25.23 9.82 2.08
N LEU A 15 25.92 10.67 2.86
CA LEU A 15 26.53 11.90 2.38
C LEU A 15 27.89 11.61 1.72
N PRO A 16 28.15 12.13 0.51
CA PRO A 16 29.46 11.98 -0.13
C PRO A 16 30.57 12.61 0.72
N SER A 17 31.70 11.90 0.85
CA SER A 17 32.85 12.35 1.65
C SER A 17 33.62 13.48 0.96
N ASP A 18 33.63 13.50 -0.38
CA ASP A 18 34.28 14.54 -1.18
C ASP A 18 33.44 14.99 -2.38
N SER A 19 33.58 16.26 -2.72
CA SER A 19 33.11 16.87 -3.97
C SER A 19 33.66 16.18 -5.22
N GLU A 20 34.88 15.63 -5.18
CA GLU A 20 35.44 14.87 -6.32
C GLU A 20 34.81 13.47 -6.46
N GLU A 21 34.23 12.92 -5.40
CA GLU A 21 33.58 11.61 -5.42
C GLU A 21 32.13 11.67 -5.89
N VAL A 22 31.46 12.83 -5.75
CA VAL A 22 30.03 13.02 -6.12
C VAL A 22 29.72 12.52 -7.53
N GLU A 23 30.59 12.84 -8.50
CA GLU A 23 30.38 12.47 -9.89
C GLU A 23 30.60 10.97 -10.12
N LYS A 24 31.63 10.40 -9.48
CA LYS A 24 31.91 8.96 -9.52
C LYS A 24 30.76 8.16 -8.91
N ASP A 25 30.26 8.60 -7.75
CA ASP A 25 29.13 8.00 -7.05
C ASP A 25 27.84 8.08 -7.84
N PHE A 26 27.56 9.24 -8.46
CA PHE A 26 26.43 9.42 -9.34
C PHE A 26 26.46 8.41 -10.49
N HIS A 27 27.58 8.30 -11.21
CA HIS A 27 27.74 7.34 -12.29
C HIS A 27 27.72 5.88 -11.82
N ALA A 28 28.23 5.57 -10.62
CA ALA A 28 28.15 4.23 -10.03
C ALA A 28 26.70 3.83 -9.73
N ARG A 29 25.91 4.73 -9.12
CA ARG A 29 24.50 4.48 -8.79
C ARG A 29 23.64 4.30 -10.04
N ILE A 30 23.85 5.11 -11.08
CA ILE A 30 23.16 4.99 -12.36
C ILE A 30 23.44 3.64 -13.03
N ARG A 31 24.68 3.15 -12.96
CA ARG A 31 25.05 1.86 -13.54
C ARG A 31 24.36 0.69 -12.83
N GLY A 32 24.15 0.79 -11.52
CA GLY A 32 23.44 -0.23 -10.73
C GLY A 32 21.93 -0.21 -10.96
N ARG A 33 21.31 0.97 -10.93
CA ARG A 33 19.88 1.16 -11.21
C ARG A 33 19.67 2.45 -11.98
N PHE A 34 19.28 2.34 -13.25
CA PHE A 34 19.06 3.49 -14.12
C PHE A 34 17.69 4.13 -13.84
N PRO A 35 17.62 5.34 -13.24
CA PRO A 35 16.35 5.94 -12.83
C PRO A 35 15.69 6.76 -13.93
N PHE A 36 16.31 6.88 -15.11
CA PHE A 36 15.87 7.78 -16.18
C PHE A 36 15.20 7.04 -17.34
N GLY A 37 14.64 5.84 -17.11
CA GLY A 37 13.98 5.04 -18.15
C GLY A 37 12.86 5.81 -18.87
N TYR A 38 12.13 6.67 -18.16
CA TYR A 38 11.09 7.52 -18.75
C TYR A 38 11.65 8.55 -19.74
N TYR A 39 12.78 9.18 -19.43
CA TYR A 39 13.46 10.10 -20.35
C TYR A 39 14.08 9.36 -21.54
N MET A 40 14.67 8.19 -21.28
CA MET A 40 15.21 7.32 -22.33
C MET A 40 14.16 6.89 -23.33
N LYS A 41 12.93 6.61 -22.87
CA LYS A 41 11.78 6.34 -23.73
C LYS A 41 11.52 7.52 -24.68
N PHE A 42 11.42 8.75 -24.18
CA PHE A 42 11.18 9.91 -25.04
C PHE A 42 12.29 10.15 -26.04
N VAL A 43 13.55 9.97 -25.62
CA VAL A 43 14.68 10.04 -26.53
C VAL A 43 14.57 8.94 -27.60
N ALA A 44 14.29 7.70 -27.22
CA ALA A 44 14.09 6.59 -28.16
C ALA A 44 12.93 6.83 -29.14
N GLU A 45 11.83 7.47 -28.70
CA GLU A 45 10.72 7.89 -29.55
C GLU A 45 11.12 9.00 -30.55
N ARG A 46 11.96 9.95 -30.14
CA ARG A 46 12.50 10.98 -31.06
C ARG A 46 13.45 10.37 -32.10
N PHE A 47 14.24 9.37 -31.70
CA PHE A 47 15.10 8.61 -32.60
C PHE A 47 14.34 7.61 -33.50
N GLY A 48 13.04 7.40 -33.25
CA GLY A 48 12.23 6.44 -34.01
C GLY A 48 12.45 4.98 -33.63
N ALA A 49 13.19 4.70 -32.55
CA ALA A 49 13.41 3.34 -32.04
C ALA A 49 12.20 2.79 -31.28
N ILE A 50 11.30 3.67 -30.82
CA ILE A 50 10.02 3.31 -30.18
C ILE A 50 8.91 4.15 -30.83
N GLU A 51 7.73 3.56 -31.00
CA GLU A 51 6.55 4.26 -31.48
C GLU A 51 6.13 5.37 -30.52
N ARG A 52 5.82 6.56 -31.07
CA ARG A 52 5.37 7.70 -30.26
C ARG A 52 4.05 7.39 -29.57
N GLY A 53 3.99 7.68 -28.27
CA GLY A 53 2.77 7.50 -27.48
C GLY A 53 2.60 6.10 -26.91
N LEU A 54 3.57 5.19 -27.10
CA LEU A 54 3.55 3.87 -26.50
C LEU A 54 3.63 3.98 -24.98
N SER A 55 2.67 3.42 -24.24
CA SER A 55 2.73 3.35 -22.78
C SER A 55 3.53 2.13 -22.35
N LEU A 56 4.58 2.33 -21.54
CA LEU A 56 5.42 1.26 -21.02
C LEU A 56 5.21 1.11 -19.51
N GLY A 57 5.04 -0.13 -19.04
CA GLY A 57 5.06 -0.45 -17.61
C GLY A 57 6.46 -0.31 -17.01
N GLU A 58 6.53 -0.27 -15.68
CA GLU A 58 7.78 -0.02 -14.92
C GLU A 58 8.91 -0.99 -15.27
N GLU A 59 8.62 -2.29 -15.37
CA GLU A 59 9.61 -3.31 -15.72
C GLU A 59 10.25 -3.07 -17.10
N ARG A 60 9.42 -2.72 -18.10
CA ARG A 60 9.91 -2.43 -19.46
C ARG A 60 10.72 -1.14 -19.51
N LEU A 61 10.36 -0.13 -18.71
CA LEU A 61 11.11 1.12 -18.61
C LEU A 61 12.50 0.90 -18.02
N LEU A 62 12.63 0.02 -17.02
CA LEU A 62 13.91 -0.35 -16.44
C LEU A 62 14.79 -1.11 -17.44
N ASP A 63 14.19 -1.96 -18.27
CA ASP A 63 14.92 -2.73 -19.28
C ASP A 63 15.46 -1.88 -20.45
N LEU A 64 14.90 -0.69 -20.70
CA LEU A 64 15.38 0.22 -21.76
C LEU A 64 16.86 0.54 -21.62
N TYR A 65 17.34 0.69 -20.39
CA TYR A 65 18.76 0.93 -20.13
C TYR A 65 19.63 -0.19 -20.71
N ASN A 66 19.28 -1.45 -20.46
CA ASN A 66 20.06 -2.59 -20.96
C ASN A 66 20.09 -2.63 -22.48
N ARG A 67 18.98 -2.27 -23.14
CA ARG A 67 18.86 -2.27 -24.60
C ARG A 67 19.64 -1.14 -25.26
N PHE A 68 19.61 0.06 -24.67
CA PHE A 68 20.11 1.26 -25.32
C PHE A 68 21.44 1.78 -24.77
N ARG A 69 22.00 1.19 -23.71
CA ARG A 69 23.24 1.66 -23.04
C ARG A 69 24.41 1.92 -24.00
N GLN A 70 24.55 1.14 -25.06
CA GLN A 70 25.64 1.27 -26.04
C GLN A 70 25.20 2.00 -27.33
N THR A 71 24.13 2.78 -27.27
CA THR A 71 23.55 3.47 -28.43
C THR A 71 23.57 4.99 -28.25
N PRO A 72 23.44 5.77 -29.34
CA PRO A 72 23.29 7.22 -29.26
C PRO A 72 22.10 7.68 -28.40
N ILE A 73 21.07 6.83 -28.26
CA ILE A 73 19.91 7.10 -27.39
C ILE A 73 20.35 7.26 -25.94
N TYR A 74 21.26 6.41 -25.44
CA TYR A 74 21.79 6.55 -24.09
C TYR A 74 22.61 7.84 -23.94
N VAL A 75 23.47 8.14 -24.92
CA VAL A 75 24.31 9.34 -24.90
C VAL A 75 23.45 10.61 -24.84
N GLU A 76 22.43 10.71 -25.70
CA GLU A 76 21.51 11.87 -25.69
C GLU A 76 20.65 11.92 -24.44
N THR A 77 20.18 10.77 -23.94
CA THR A 77 19.44 10.71 -22.66
C THR A 77 20.29 11.27 -21.52
N MET A 78 21.55 10.85 -21.42
CA MET A 78 22.45 11.33 -20.38
C MET A 78 22.75 12.82 -20.52
N ARG A 79 22.92 13.32 -21.74
CA ARG A 79 23.09 14.75 -22.02
C ARG A 79 21.91 15.56 -21.53
N GLU A 80 20.69 15.17 -21.90
CA GLU A 80 19.45 15.86 -21.53
C GLU A 80 19.21 15.81 -20.01
N VAL A 81 19.40 14.65 -19.39
CA VAL A 81 19.22 14.49 -17.92
C VAL A 81 20.21 15.34 -17.14
N LEU A 82 21.50 15.35 -17.53
CA LEU A 82 22.53 16.15 -16.88
C LEU A 82 22.37 17.65 -17.11
N GLN A 83 21.63 18.05 -18.15
CA GLN A 83 21.39 19.46 -18.44
C GLN A 83 20.09 19.98 -17.79
N GLU A 84 19.03 19.17 -17.76
CA GLU A 84 17.70 19.63 -17.32
C GLU A 84 17.25 19.10 -15.96
N LYS A 85 17.70 17.91 -15.55
CA LYS A 85 17.12 17.19 -14.39
C LYS A 85 18.09 17.02 -13.23
N VAL A 86 19.39 17.07 -13.49
CA VAL A 86 20.43 16.84 -12.49
C VAL A 86 21.46 17.95 -12.55
N ASP A 87 21.72 18.59 -11.41
CA ASP A 87 22.79 19.58 -11.27
C ASP A 87 23.89 19.03 -10.35
N VAL A 88 24.84 18.31 -10.94
CA VAL A 88 25.97 17.72 -10.21
C VAL A 88 26.89 18.81 -9.65
N GLU A 89 27.05 19.92 -10.37
CA GLU A 89 27.97 21.00 -10.00
C GLU A 89 27.51 21.74 -8.74
N THR A 90 26.21 22.02 -8.62
CA THR A 90 25.64 22.58 -7.40
C THR A 90 25.74 21.60 -6.23
N VAL A 91 25.56 20.30 -6.45
CA VAL A 91 25.74 19.28 -5.40
C VAL A 91 27.19 19.27 -4.91
N LYS A 92 28.18 19.36 -5.81
CA LYS A 92 29.61 19.48 -5.41
C LYS A 92 29.82 20.68 -4.49
N LYS A 93 29.27 21.85 -4.83
CA LYS A 93 29.35 23.06 -3.99
C LYS A 93 28.71 22.86 -2.61
N VAL A 94 27.56 22.20 -2.54
CA VAL A 94 26.88 21.88 -1.26
C VAL A 94 27.74 20.95 -0.42
N VAL A 95 28.30 19.89 -1.01
CA VAL A 95 29.21 18.95 -0.29
C VAL A 95 30.45 19.68 0.21
N SER A 96 31.09 20.53 -0.60
CA SER A 96 32.23 21.35 -0.15
C SER A 96 31.85 22.33 0.95
N ALA A 97 30.64 22.91 0.92
CA ALA A 97 30.13 23.80 1.96
C ALA A 97 29.83 23.07 3.28
N ILE A 98 29.38 21.82 3.22
CA ILE A 98 29.23 20.93 4.39
C ILE A 98 30.61 20.62 4.96
N LYS A 99 31.58 20.20 4.12
CA LYS A 99 32.94 19.85 4.55
C LYS A 99 33.69 21.03 5.17
N SER A 100 33.51 22.24 4.62
CA SER A 100 34.10 23.48 5.17
C SER A 100 33.36 24.03 6.40
N GLY A 101 32.29 23.37 6.86
CA GLY A 101 31.52 23.80 8.03
C GLY A 101 30.61 25.02 7.79
N LYS A 102 30.51 25.50 6.55
CA LYS A 102 29.57 26.59 6.18
C LYS A 102 28.11 26.13 6.29
N ILE A 103 27.84 24.87 5.97
CA ILE A 103 26.54 24.22 6.15
C ILE A 103 26.65 23.25 7.32
N ARG A 104 25.81 23.44 8.34
CA ARG A 104 25.72 22.55 9.50
C ARG A 104 24.69 21.46 9.23
N VAL A 105 25.08 20.21 9.43
CA VAL A 105 24.17 19.05 9.34
C VAL A 105 23.84 18.59 10.77
N GLU A 106 22.57 18.60 11.13
CA GLU A 106 22.08 18.09 12.42
C GLU A 106 21.17 16.88 12.21
N THR A 107 21.35 15.85 13.05
CA THR A 107 20.52 14.64 13.02
C THR A 107 19.56 14.63 14.22
N ARG A 108 18.27 14.45 13.94
CA ARG A 108 17.22 14.36 14.95
C ARG A 108 16.39 13.12 14.69
N ILE A 109 16.20 12.29 15.72
CA ILE A 109 15.34 11.12 15.67
C ILE A 109 14.12 11.42 16.53
N SER A 110 12.94 11.30 15.95
CA SER A 110 11.69 11.32 16.69
C SER A 110 11.20 9.89 16.87
N MET A 111 11.02 9.47 18.13
CA MET A 111 10.57 8.12 18.48
C MET A 111 9.04 7.99 18.49
N GLU A 112 8.32 9.11 18.61
CA GLU A 112 6.86 9.11 18.77
C GLU A 112 6.13 9.44 17.46
N LYS A 113 6.38 10.63 16.89
CA LYS A 113 5.68 11.13 15.70
C LYS A 113 6.65 11.82 14.74
N PRO A 114 6.52 11.65 13.41
CA PRO A 114 7.37 12.36 12.45
C PRO A 114 7.21 13.88 12.52
N THR A 115 8.27 14.61 12.16
CA THR A 115 8.21 16.08 12.04
C THR A 115 7.24 16.48 10.92
N PRO A 116 6.70 17.72 10.90
CA PRO A 116 5.80 18.16 9.82
C PRO A 116 6.37 17.97 8.41
N VAL A 117 7.68 18.18 8.23
CA VAL A 117 8.36 17.95 6.94
C VAL A 117 8.49 16.45 6.64
N SER A 118 8.95 15.67 7.62
CA SER A 118 9.09 14.21 7.49
C SER A 118 7.75 13.52 7.27
N TYR A 119 6.66 14.05 7.86
CA TYR A 119 5.32 13.52 7.72
C TYR A 119 4.92 13.41 6.26
N HIS A 120 5.06 14.48 5.48
CA HIS A 120 4.66 14.48 4.07
C HIS A 120 5.50 13.51 3.22
N ILE A 121 6.80 13.40 3.52
CA ILE A 121 7.70 12.45 2.85
C ILE A 121 7.25 11.03 3.19
N LEU A 122 7.13 10.70 4.48
CA LEU A 122 6.77 9.36 4.94
C LEU A 122 5.33 8.99 4.53
N ASN A 123 4.37 9.90 4.58
CA ASN A 123 2.98 9.66 4.19
C ASN A 123 2.84 9.23 2.71
N LYS A 124 3.79 9.62 1.84
CA LYS A 124 3.82 9.18 0.44
C LYS A 124 4.34 7.75 0.27
N TYR A 125 5.25 7.31 1.14
CA TYR A 125 5.96 6.04 1.00
C TYR A 125 5.57 5.00 2.06
N ALA A 126 4.85 5.41 3.10
CA ALA A 126 4.37 4.54 4.14
C ALA A 126 3.19 3.74 3.59
N GLU A 127 3.27 2.42 3.76
CA GLU A 127 2.15 1.51 3.47
C GLU A 127 0.90 1.85 4.29
N ILE A 128 1.08 2.58 5.40
CA ILE A 128 0.04 2.88 6.39
C ILE A 128 0.21 4.34 6.87
N PRO A 129 -0.24 5.31 6.07
CA PRO A 129 -0.08 6.73 6.38
C PRO A 129 -0.82 7.16 7.67
N GLU A 130 -1.82 6.40 8.11
CA GLU A 130 -2.63 6.72 9.27
C GLU A 130 -1.87 6.61 10.61
N MET A 131 -0.80 5.79 10.69
CA MET A 131 0.05 5.70 11.90
C MET A 131 0.93 6.93 12.11
N ILE A 132 1.19 7.67 11.04
CA ILE A 132 2.18 8.75 10.99
C ILE A 132 1.49 10.12 11.04
N ALA A 133 0.16 10.16 10.88
CA ALA A 133 -0.65 11.37 10.85
C ALA A 133 -0.60 12.16 12.16
N PRO A 134 -0.28 13.48 12.12
CA PRO A 134 -0.52 14.39 13.24
C PRO A 134 -2.01 14.39 13.62
N GLU A 135 -2.33 14.71 14.87
CA GLU A 135 -3.72 14.77 15.38
C GLU A 135 -4.62 15.69 14.53
N GLN A 136 -4.05 16.77 13.99
CA GLN A 136 -4.74 17.73 13.13
C GLN A 136 -5.13 17.17 11.75
N VAL A 137 -4.49 16.08 11.29
CA VAL A 137 -4.70 15.44 9.98
C VAL A 137 -5.50 14.13 10.11
N GLN A 138 -5.96 13.79 11.32
CA GLN A 138 -6.75 12.58 11.55
C GLN A 138 -8.12 12.62 10.85
N ALA A 139 -8.74 13.80 10.71
CA ALA A 139 -9.97 13.95 9.95
C ALA A 139 -9.77 13.55 8.48
N ASP A 140 -8.71 14.07 7.84
CA ASP A 140 -8.31 13.70 6.48
C ASP A 140 -7.94 12.21 6.36
N SER A 141 -7.39 11.62 7.42
CA SER A 141 -7.09 10.19 7.48
C SER A 141 -8.36 9.34 7.50
N LEU A 142 -9.36 9.76 8.27
CA LEU A 142 -10.64 9.06 8.39
C LEU A 142 -11.47 9.17 7.11
N GLU A 143 -11.47 10.33 6.46
CA GLU A 143 -12.10 10.50 5.14
C GLU A 143 -11.39 9.67 4.07
N ARG A 144 -10.06 9.62 4.06
CA ARG A 144 -9.30 8.75 3.15
C ARG A 144 -9.64 7.28 3.36
N MET A 145 -9.68 6.82 4.61
CA MET A 145 -10.08 5.45 4.95
C MET A 145 -11.53 5.18 4.52
N ARG A 146 -12.46 6.11 4.78
CA ARG A 146 -13.86 6.01 4.33
C ARG A 146 -13.93 5.84 2.83
N ASN A 147 -13.29 6.72 2.07
CA ASN A 147 -13.29 6.68 0.61
C ASN A 147 -12.67 5.38 0.08
N ALA A 148 -11.56 4.92 0.66
CA ALA A 148 -10.93 3.65 0.28
C ALA A 148 -11.88 2.46 0.48
N ILE A 149 -12.53 2.36 1.65
CA ILE A 149 -13.47 1.26 1.95
C ILE A 149 -14.68 1.35 1.03
N MET A 150 -15.30 2.53 0.91
CA MET A 150 -16.55 2.70 0.16
C MET A 150 -16.40 2.40 -1.34
N HIS A 151 -15.22 2.65 -1.91
CA HIS A 151 -14.91 2.33 -3.31
C HIS A 151 -14.33 0.93 -3.52
N THR A 152 -14.05 0.18 -2.45
CA THR A 152 -13.59 -1.20 -2.57
C THR A 152 -14.70 -2.06 -3.16
N LYS A 153 -14.38 -2.79 -4.24
CA LYS A 153 -15.27 -3.82 -4.80
C LYS A 153 -15.08 -5.10 -4.03
N ILE A 154 -16.16 -5.61 -3.48
CA ILE A 154 -16.19 -6.86 -2.73
C ILE A 154 -17.03 -7.90 -3.45
N GLU A 155 -16.69 -9.16 -3.24
CA GLU A 155 -17.51 -10.28 -3.66
C GLU A 155 -18.10 -10.96 -2.44
N LEU A 156 -19.34 -11.41 -2.58
CA LEU A 156 -20.06 -12.11 -1.53
C LEU A 156 -20.41 -13.52 -1.99
N ILE A 157 -20.45 -14.47 -1.07
CA ILE A 157 -20.97 -15.82 -1.31
C ILE A 157 -22.09 -16.12 -0.33
N CYS A 158 -23.19 -16.67 -0.83
CA CYS A 158 -24.29 -17.11 0.01
C CYS A 158 -23.96 -18.47 0.65
N MET A 159 -23.98 -18.52 1.98
CA MET A 159 -23.72 -19.75 2.73
C MET A 159 -24.91 -20.71 2.76
N GLU A 160 -26.08 -20.26 2.31
CA GLU A 160 -27.30 -21.06 2.22
C GLU A 160 -27.41 -21.79 0.87
N CYS A 161 -27.23 -21.07 -0.25
CA CYS A 161 -27.41 -21.63 -1.59
C CYS A 161 -26.11 -21.76 -2.40
N GLY A 162 -24.96 -21.39 -1.82
CA GLY A 162 -23.62 -21.55 -2.44
C GLY A 162 -23.32 -20.58 -3.60
N LYS A 163 -24.26 -19.72 -3.98
CA LYS A 163 -24.09 -18.82 -5.14
C LYS A 163 -23.21 -17.61 -4.82
N ARG A 164 -22.18 -17.42 -5.65
CA ARG A 164 -21.38 -16.20 -5.70
C ARG A 164 -22.22 -15.03 -6.23
N GLN A 165 -22.06 -13.88 -5.60
CA GLN A 165 -22.65 -12.61 -6.00
C GLN A 165 -21.66 -11.83 -6.86
N ASP A 166 -22.16 -11.01 -7.77
CA ASP A 166 -21.30 -10.15 -8.59
C ASP A 166 -20.51 -9.16 -7.73
N PRO A 167 -19.30 -8.75 -8.16
CA PRO A 167 -18.53 -7.75 -7.43
C PRO A 167 -19.27 -6.41 -7.37
N VAL A 168 -19.53 -5.91 -6.17
CA VAL A 168 -20.23 -4.63 -5.94
C VAL A 168 -19.36 -3.74 -5.04
N ALA A 169 -19.36 -2.42 -5.30
CA ALA A 169 -18.69 -1.48 -4.43
C ALA A 169 -19.47 -1.32 -3.11
N ILE A 170 -18.77 -1.24 -1.97
CA ILE A 170 -19.43 -1.19 -0.65
C ILE A 170 -20.43 -0.03 -0.54
N LYS A 171 -20.15 1.12 -1.19
CA LYS A 171 -21.07 2.27 -1.23
C LYS A 171 -22.45 1.96 -1.84
N ASP A 172 -22.49 1.05 -2.81
CA ASP A 172 -23.69 0.68 -3.57
C ASP A 172 -24.44 -0.49 -2.91
N LEU A 173 -23.87 -1.06 -1.85
CA LEU A 173 -24.47 -2.17 -1.12
C LEU A 173 -25.68 -1.67 -0.29
N PRO A 174 -26.83 -2.35 -0.32
CA PRO A 174 -27.95 -2.01 0.55
C PRO A 174 -27.59 -2.23 2.03
N GLN A 175 -28.28 -1.53 2.94
CA GLN A 175 -28.03 -1.64 4.38
C GLN A 175 -28.10 -3.07 4.91
N LYS A 176 -29.01 -3.90 4.36
CA LYS A 176 -29.08 -5.34 4.60
C LYS A 176 -28.93 -6.08 3.27
N PRO A 177 -27.71 -6.53 2.89
CA PRO A 177 -27.50 -7.26 1.66
C PRO A 177 -28.21 -8.62 1.71
N ARG A 178 -28.79 -9.01 0.57
CA ARG A 178 -29.53 -10.26 0.39
C ARG A 178 -29.01 -10.95 -0.87
N CYS A 179 -28.98 -12.28 -0.84
CA CYS A 179 -28.63 -13.08 -1.99
C CYS A 179 -29.68 -12.90 -3.11
N TYR A 180 -29.26 -12.62 -4.34
CA TYR A 180 -30.17 -12.50 -5.49
C TYR A 180 -30.95 -13.78 -5.80
N SER A 181 -30.45 -14.95 -5.36
CA SER A 181 -31.03 -16.24 -5.74
C SER A 181 -31.95 -16.86 -4.71
N CYS A 182 -31.71 -16.64 -3.41
CA CYS A 182 -32.50 -17.25 -2.34
C CYS A 182 -32.97 -16.24 -1.28
N SER A 183 -32.68 -14.95 -1.46
CA SER A 183 -33.02 -13.87 -0.52
C SER A 183 -32.45 -14.01 0.89
N SER A 184 -31.57 -15.00 1.14
CA SER A 184 -30.86 -15.17 2.41
C SER A 184 -29.90 -14.00 2.66
N THR A 185 -29.78 -13.62 3.92
CA THR A 185 -28.84 -12.61 4.42
C THR A 185 -27.52 -13.21 4.90
N LEU A 186 -27.37 -14.54 4.84
CA LEU A 186 -26.18 -15.28 5.27
C LEU A 186 -25.09 -15.20 4.21
N LEU A 187 -24.54 -14.00 4.01
CA LEU A 187 -23.56 -13.67 2.97
C LEU A 187 -22.16 -13.50 3.58
N ALA A 188 -21.19 -14.29 3.14
CA ALA A 188 -19.80 -14.16 3.54
C ALA A 188 -19.01 -13.31 2.55
N ILE A 189 -18.01 -12.55 3.04
CA ILE A 189 -17.04 -11.87 2.16
C ILE A 189 -16.07 -12.89 1.59
N LEU A 190 -15.92 -12.86 0.26
CA LEU A 190 -15.01 -13.71 -0.49
C LEU A 190 -13.85 -12.86 -1.04
N PRO A 191 -12.61 -13.05 -0.52
CA PRO A 191 -11.44 -12.41 -1.13
C PRO A 191 -11.20 -12.99 -2.53
N GLY A 192 -10.94 -12.14 -3.53
CA GLY A 192 -10.82 -12.57 -4.94
C GLY A 192 -9.74 -13.64 -5.19
N TYR A 193 -8.65 -13.64 -4.41
CA TYR A 193 -7.61 -14.67 -4.48
C TYR A 193 -8.00 -16.01 -3.85
N LYS A 194 -9.13 -16.07 -3.13
CA LYS A 194 -9.66 -17.27 -2.47
C LYS A 194 -10.87 -17.88 -3.20
N GLY A 195 -10.86 -17.85 -4.53
CA GLY A 195 -11.95 -18.44 -5.34
C GLY A 195 -12.23 -19.93 -5.05
N TYR A 196 -11.23 -20.68 -4.56
CA TYR A 196 -11.39 -22.08 -4.15
C TYR A 196 -12.38 -22.29 -3.00
N LEU A 197 -12.67 -21.27 -2.19
CA LEU A 197 -13.67 -21.36 -1.10
C LEU A 197 -15.08 -21.64 -1.62
N VAL A 198 -15.39 -21.25 -2.87
CA VAL A 198 -16.67 -21.58 -3.52
C VAL A 198 -16.84 -23.10 -3.61
N GLY A 199 -15.77 -23.82 -3.96
CA GLY A 199 -15.77 -25.28 -4.02
C GLY A 199 -16.05 -25.90 -2.65
N ILE A 200 -15.46 -25.35 -1.58
CA ILE A 200 -15.66 -25.83 -0.21
C ILE A 200 -17.12 -25.65 0.24
N VAL A 201 -17.73 -24.49 -0.06
CA VAL A 201 -19.15 -24.25 0.26
C VAL A 201 -20.05 -25.23 -0.50
N ASN A 202 -19.78 -25.47 -1.78
CA ASN A 202 -20.55 -26.41 -2.59
C ASN A 202 -20.42 -27.86 -2.12
N LYS A 203 -19.21 -28.31 -1.75
CA LYS A 203 -18.99 -29.62 -1.12
C LYS A 203 -19.84 -29.80 0.13
N ARG A 204 -19.88 -28.78 1.00
CA ARG A 204 -20.74 -28.80 2.20
C ARG A 204 -22.22 -28.90 1.85
N LEU A 205 -22.69 -28.18 0.83
CA LEU A 205 -24.08 -28.25 0.39
C LEU A 205 -24.43 -29.59 -0.26
N GLY A 206 -23.46 -30.23 -0.93
CA GLY A 206 -23.59 -31.57 -1.50
C GLY A 206 -23.48 -32.71 -0.47
N GLY A 207 -23.20 -32.42 0.80
CA GLY A 207 -23.03 -33.43 1.85
C GLY A 207 -21.71 -34.20 1.75
N GLU A 208 -20.71 -33.68 1.04
CA GLU A 208 -19.41 -34.32 0.88
C GLU A 208 -18.56 -34.18 2.15
N ARG A 209 -17.62 -35.12 2.35
CA ARG A 209 -16.66 -35.04 3.45
C ARG A 209 -15.66 -33.92 3.18
N LEU A 210 -15.52 -33.01 4.15
CA LEU A 210 -14.52 -31.96 4.14
C LEU A 210 -13.27 -32.43 4.86
N SER A 211 -12.09 -32.01 4.39
CA SER A 211 -10.86 -32.15 5.16
C SER A 211 -10.90 -31.28 6.42
N GLU A 212 -9.97 -31.49 7.35
CA GLU A 212 -9.87 -30.67 8.55
C GLU A 212 -9.58 -29.19 8.21
N GLU A 213 -8.71 -28.96 7.22
CA GLU A 213 -8.41 -27.62 6.72
C GLU A 213 -9.61 -26.96 6.04
N GLU A 214 -10.34 -27.69 5.20
CA GLU A 214 -11.57 -27.21 4.55
C GLU A 214 -12.64 -26.85 5.59
N SER A 215 -12.76 -27.66 6.64
CA SER A 215 -13.70 -27.43 7.74
C SER A 215 -13.35 -26.16 8.53
N ARG A 216 -12.07 -25.91 8.80
CA ARG A 216 -11.60 -24.67 9.45
C ARG A 216 -11.90 -23.44 8.58
N LEU A 217 -11.60 -23.50 7.28
CA LEU A 217 -11.87 -22.41 6.34
C LEU A 217 -13.37 -22.12 6.21
N LEU A 218 -14.20 -23.17 6.16
CA LEU A 218 -15.64 -23.03 6.12
C LEU A 218 -16.17 -22.39 7.42
N ALA A 219 -15.61 -22.76 8.58
CA ALA A 219 -15.98 -22.15 9.85
C ALA A 219 -15.63 -20.65 9.88
N ASP A 220 -14.45 -20.26 9.39
CA ASP A 220 -14.06 -18.85 9.31
C ASP A 220 -14.95 -18.06 8.34
N LEU A 221 -15.31 -18.65 7.20
CA LEU A 221 -16.23 -18.05 6.23
C LEU A 221 -17.66 -17.93 6.81
N ARG A 222 -18.09 -18.90 7.62
CA ARG A 222 -19.36 -18.80 8.33
C ARG A 222 -19.34 -17.66 9.34
N ARG A 223 -18.25 -17.48 10.09
CA ARG A 223 -18.12 -16.36 11.03
C ARG A 223 -18.21 -15.00 10.33
N THR A 224 -17.62 -14.84 9.14
CA THR A 224 -17.80 -13.59 8.36
C THR A 224 -19.25 -13.41 7.93
N ALA A 225 -19.93 -14.49 7.51
CA ALA A 225 -21.35 -14.45 7.19
C ALA A 225 -22.23 -14.04 8.38
N ASP A 226 -21.92 -14.51 9.59
CA ASP A 226 -22.68 -14.16 10.80
C ASP A 226 -22.56 -12.65 11.13
N VAL A 227 -21.39 -12.05 10.90
CA VAL A 227 -21.20 -10.60 11.05
C VAL A 227 -22.05 -9.82 10.04
N VAL A 228 -22.03 -10.22 8.78
CA VAL A 228 -22.82 -9.57 7.71
C VAL A 228 -24.32 -9.80 7.94
N HIS A 229 -24.72 -10.97 8.40
CA HIS A 229 -26.11 -11.27 8.73
C HIS A 229 -26.65 -10.36 9.84
N SER A 230 -25.85 -10.14 10.88
CA SER A 230 -26.24 -9.35 12.06
C SER A 230 -26.19 -7.84 11.80
N TYR A 231 -25.10 -7.35 11.17
CA TYR A 231 -24.81 -5.93 11.04
C TYR A 231 -24.94 -5.38 9.61
N GLY A 232 -25.29 -6.22 8.65
CA GLY A 232 -25.51 -5.84 7.26
C GLY A 232 -24.30 -5.15 6.62
N ARG A 233 -24.54 -4.01 5.97
CA ARG A 233 -23.49 -3.20 5.32
C ARG A 233 -22.41 -2.75 6.31
N ARG A 234 -22.77 -2.46 7.57
CA ARG A 234 -21.77 -2.10 8.61
C ARG A 234 -20.83 -3.26 8.92
N GLY A 235 -21.36 -4.49 8.90
CA GLY A 235 -20.56 -5.71 9.01
C GLY A 235 -19.56 -5.86 7.86
N VAL A 236 -20.02 -5.57 6.64
CA VAL A 236 -19.17 -5.55 5.45
C VAL A 236 -18.06 -4.50 5.54
N ILE A 237 -18.40 -3.28 5.97
CA ILE A 237 -17.44 -2.18 6.18
C ILE A 237 -16.36 -2.64 7.17
N ALA A 238 -16.75 -3.18 8.33
CA ALA A 238 -15.80 -3.60 9.36
C ALA A 238 -14.83 -4.70 8.88
N LEU A 239 -15.35 -5.72 8.20
CA LEU A 239 -14.55 -6.83 7.68
C LEU A 239 -13.67 -6.43 6.48
N SER A 240 -13.94 -5.28 5.84
CA SER A 240 -13.13 -4.75 4.73
C SER A 240 -11.93 -3.94 5.23
N VAL A 241 -11.83 -3.68 6.54
CA VAL A 241 -10.69 -3.00 7.13
C VAL A 241 -9.54 -3.97 7.35
N TYR A 242 -8.34 -3.58 6.93
CA TYR A 242 -7.14 -4.37 7.10
C TYR A 242 -6.91 -4.77 8.56
N GLY A 243 -6.72 -6.06 8.81
CA GLY A 243 -6.44 -6.59 10.15
C GLY A 243 -7.67 -6.87 11.02
N ILE A 244 -8.87 -6.56 10.54
CA ILE A 244 -10.11 -6.78 11.29
C ILE A 244 -10.75 -8.11 10.87
N GLY A 245 -10.59 -9.13 11.71
CA GLY A 245 -11.29 -10.41 11.56
C GLY A 245 -12.71 -10.41 12.16
N PRO A 246 -13.49 -11.49 11.98
CA PRO A 246 -14.87 -11.59 12.47
C PRO A 246 -15.04 -11.30 13.96
N GLN A 247 -14.14 -11.81 14.80
CA GLN A 247 -14.19 -11.62 16.25
C GLN A 247 -13.99 -10.14 16.63
N THR A 248 -12.98 -9.51 16.03
CA THR A 248 -12.71 -8.08 16.24
C THR A 248 -13.84 -7.21 15.70
N ALA A 249 -14.38 -7.55 14.52
CA ALA A 249 -15.52 -6.85 13.93
C ALA A 249 -16.75 -6.91 14.85
N LEU A 250 -17.10 -8.09 15.37
CA LEU A 250 -18.23 -8.25 16.30
C LEU A 250 -18.05 -7.41 17.57
N ARG A 251 -16.85 -7.41 18.16
CA ARG A 251 -16.53 -6.61 19.35
C ARG A 251 -16.66 -5.10 19.12
N ILE A 252 -16.30 -4.63 17.93
CA ILE A 252 -16.41 -3.21 17.57
C ILE A 252 -17.88 -2.88 17.30
N LEU A 253 -18.54 -3.65 16.43
CA LEU A 253 -19.91 -3.40 15.99
C LEU A 253 -20.95 -3.55 17.11
N SER A 254 -20.64 -4.27 18.20
CA SER A 254 -21.51 -4.38 19.36
C SER A 254 -21.51 -3.12 20.25
N LYS A 255 -20.53 -2.22 20.09
CA LYS A 255 -20.56 -0.91 20.74
C LYS A 255 -21.70 -0.06 20.19
N MET A 256 -22.22 0.84 21.01
CA MET A 256 -23.21 1.81 20.59
C MET A 256 -22.54 2.90 19.75
N HIS A 257 -22.92 3.02 18.49
CA HIS A 257 -22.48 4.08 17.59
C HIS A 257 -23.69 4.87 17.10
N TYR A 258 -23.69 6.18 17.31
CA TYR A 258 -24.75 7.08 16.87
C TYR A 258 -24.52 7.59 15.44
N SER A 259 -23.27 7.52 14.97
CA SER A 259 -22.89 7.92 13.61
C SER A 259 -21.98 6.88 12.95
N GLU A 260 -21.95 6.86 11.61
CA GLU A 260 -21.00 6.02 10.86
C GLU A 260 -19.55 6.45 11.14
N ASP A 261 -19.33 7.74 11.41
CA ASP A 261 -18.05 8.34 11.78
C ASP A 261 -17.47 7.75 13.08
N GLU A 262 -18.30 7.54 14.11
CA GLU A 262 -17.89 6.87 15.35
C GLU A 262 -17.45 5.43 15.10
N LEU A 263 -18.19 4.70 14.27
CA LEU A 263 -17.80 3.34 13.87
C LEU A 263 -16.44 3.37 13.12
N LEU A 264 -16.25 4.30 12.19
CA LEU A 264 -15.00 4.41 11.44
C LEU A 264 -13.81 4.77 12.34
N LYS A 265 -14.02 5.60 13.38
CA LYS A 265 -12.98 5.90 14.39
C LYS A 265 -12.55 4.65 15.15
N ASP A 266 -13.51 3.87 15.65
CA ASP A 266 -13.22 2.61 16.35
C ASP A 266 -12.52 1.59 15.44
N LEU A 267 -12.93 1.51 14.16
CA LEU A 267 -12.29 0.64 13.19
C LEU A 267 -10.86 1.09 12.87
N LEU A 268 -10.63 2.40 12.77
CA LEU A 268 -9.29 2.96 12.58
C LEU A 268 -8.38 2.64 13.76
N GLU A 269 -8.86 2.80 14.99
CA GLU A 269 -8.11 2.45 16.20
C GLU A 269 -7.75 0.96 16.22
N ALA A 270 -8.71 0.08 15.90
CA ALA A 270 -8.47 -1.35 15.82
C ALA A 270 -7.48 -1.74 14.72
N LYS A 271 -7.54 -1.08 13.56
CA LYS A 271 -6.54 -1.23 12.49
C LYS A 271 -5.14 -0.87 13.01
N LEU A 272 -4.98 0.28 13.64
CA LEU A 272 -3.69 0.73 14.21
C LEU A 272 -3.16 -0.24 15.26
N GLN A 273 -4.02 -0.74 16.14
CA GLN A 273 -3.65 -1.73 17.15
C GLN A 273 -3.19 -3.06 16.52
N TYR A 274 -3.91 -3.55 15.50
CA TYR A 274 -3.52 -4.75 14.78
C TYR A 274 -2.13 -4.58 14.16
N ILE A 275 -1.89 -3.46 13.48
CA ILE A 275 -0.61 -3.21 12.83
C ILE A 275 0.53 -3.13 13.84
N ARG A 276 0.32 -2.43 14.96
CA ARG A 276 1.32 -2.30 16.02
C ARG A 276 1.68 -3.65 16.65
N THR A 277 0.70 -4.56 16.77
CA THR A 277 0.91 -5.85 17.44
C THR A 277 1.33 -6.97 16.50
N LYS A 278 0.98 -6.91 15.21
CA LYS A 278 1.27 -7.94 14.20
C LYS A 278 2.74 -8.40 14.15
N PRO A 279 3.76 -7.52 14.22
CA PRO A 279 5.16 -7.96 14.22
C PRO A 279 5.55 -8.88 15.38
N TYR A 280 4.79 -8.86 16.48
CA TYR A 280 5.03 -9.68 17.67
C TYR A 280 4.27 -11.00 17.66
N TRP A 281 3.43 -11.25 16.64
CA TRP A 281 2.67 -12.49 16.53
C TRP A 281 3.58 -13.55 15.91
N LYS A 282 3.77 -14.67 16.61
CA LYS A 282 4.49 -15.81 16.06
C LYS A 282 3.64 -16.42 14.94
N THR A 283 4.18 -16.42 13.73
CA THR A 283 3.63 -17.16 12.59
C THR A 283 3.83 -18.65 12.79
#